data_AF-T2JDY7-F1
#
_entry.id   AF-T2JDY7-F1
#
_cell.length_a   1.000
_cell.length_b   1.000
_cell.length_c   1.000
_cell.angle_alpha   90.00
_cell.angle_beta   90.00
_cell.angle_gamma   90.00
#
_symmetry.space_group_name_H-M   'P 1'
#
loop_
_entity.id
_entity.type
_entity.pdbx_description
1 polymer ?
#
loop_
_entity_poly.entity_id
_entity_poly.type
_entity_poly.pdbx_seq_one_letter_code
_entity_poly.pdbx_strand_id
1 'polypeptide(L)' 'MFSLSDLKETKIYQEALEEGRQVSKIESIPRMIKLGLSLEIIATSLDLPLEIVQAEANKNKN' A
#
# COMPACT_ATOMS: atom_id res chain seq x y z
N MET A 1 -9.66 -3.06 32.70
CA MET A 1 -8.50 -3.48 31.88
C MET A 1 -8.88 -3.22 30.44
N PHE A 2 -8.15 -2.34 29.75
CA PHE A 2 -8.35 -2.10 28.31
C PHE A 2 -7.53 -3.17 27.57
N SER A 3 -8.20 -4.13 26.95
CA SER A 3 -7.51 -5.23 26.25
C SER A 3 -7.37 -4.86 24.76
N LEU A 4 -6.31 -5.32 24.09
CA LEU A 4 -6.12 -5.09 22.65
C LEU A 4 -7.30 -5.61 21.80
N SER A 5 -8.08 -6.54 22.36
CA SER A 5 -9.33 -7.04 21.78
C SER A 5 -10.43 -5.98 21.69
N ASP A 6 -10.52 -5.05 22.64
CA ASP A 6 -11.54 -3.98 22.66
C ASP A 6 -11.25 -2.91 21.60
N LEU A 7 -9.97 -2.70 21.29
CA LEU A 7 -9.52 -1.75 20.28
C LEU A 7 -9.84 -2.22 18.86
N LYS A 8 -9.91 -3.54 18.65
CA LYS A 8 -10.21 -4.16 17.35
C LYS A 8 -11.61 -3.84 16.80
N GLU A 9 -12.57 -3.59 17.70
CA GLU A 9 -13.94 -3.18 17.35
C GLU A 9 -14.11 -1.67 17.19
N THR A 10 -13.09 -0.87 17.53
CA THR A 10 -13.15 0.58 17.33
C THR A 10 -12.96 0.92 15.85
N LYS A 11 -13.72 1.90 15.35
CA LYS A 11 -13.58 2.42 13.97
C LYS A 11 -12.13 2.77 13.62
N ILE A 12 -11.39 3.30 14.60
CA ILE A 12 -9.97 3.65 14.50
C ILE A 12 -9.11 2.45 14.07
N TYR A 13 -9.38 1.24 14.58
CA TYR A 13 -8.59 0.05 14.22
C TYR A 13 -8.90 -0.44 12.81
N GLN A 14 -10.16 -0.36 12.36
CA GLN A 14 -10.53 -0.71 11.00
C GLN A 14 -9.91 0.26 9.99
N GLU A 15 -9.96 1.57 10.28
CA GLU A 15 -9.30 2.61 9.49
C GLU A 15 -7.78 2.39 9.44
N ALA A 16 -7.13 2.15 10.59
CA ALA A 16 -5.69 1.88 10.63
C ALA A 16 -5.28 0.60 9.88
N LEU A 17 -6.14 -0.42 9.85
CA LEU A 17 -5.87 -1.67 9.13
C LEU A 17 -6.00 -1.49 7.61
N GLU A 18 -6.96 -0.67 7.18
CA GLU A 18 -7.18 -0.34 5.79
C GLU A 18 -6.09 0.60 5.26
N GLU A 19 -5.67 1.59 6.06
CA GLU A 19 -4.50 2.43 5.81
C GLU A 19 -3.22 1.58 5.73
N GLY A 20 -3.00 0.67 6.69
CA GLY A 20 -1.83 -0.21 6.68
C GLY A 20 -1.76 -1.11 5.45
N ARG A 21 -2.91 -1.56 4.94
CA ARG A 21 -2.99 -2.34 3.69
C ARG A 21 -2.66 -1.49 2.46
N GLN A 22 -3.05 -0.23 2.43
CA GLN A 22 -2.69 0.66 1.32
C GLN A 22 -1.21 1.05 1.37
N VAL A 23 -0.69 1.40 2.54
CA VAL A 23 0.73 1.77 2.73
C VAL A 23 1.65 0.61 2.34
N SER A 24 1.36 -0.61 2.78
CA SER A 24 2.17 -1.79 2.44
C SER A 24 2.18 -2.13 0.94
N LYS A 25 1.06 -1.94 0.24
CA LYS A 25 1.01 -2.07 -1.22
C LYS A 25 1.90 -1.03 -1.89
N ILE A 26 1.79 0.24 -1.47
CA ILE A 26 2.56 1.35 -2.02
C ILE A 26 4.08 1.17 -1.79
N GLU A 27 4.49 0.81 -0.57
CA GLU A 27 5.90 0.56 -0.22
C GLU A 27 6.51 -0.61 -0.99
N SER A 28 5.68 -1.53 -1.50
CA SER A 28 6.13 -2.65 -2.33
C SER A 28 6.43 -2.24 -3.78
N ILE A 29 5.86 -1.13 -4.27
CA ILE A 29 6.01 -0.66 -5.67
C ILE A 29 7.47 -0.45 -6.06
N PRO A 30 8.31 0.29 -5.30
CA PRO A 30 9.71 0.49 -5.66
C PRO A 30 10.51 -0.81 -5.77
N ARG A 31 10.20 -1.80 -4.93
CA ARG A 31 10.83 -3.12 -4.98
C ARG A 31 10.45 -3.87 -6.26
N MET A 32 9.18 -3.81 -6.65
CA MET A 32 8.70 -4.42 -7.89
C MET A 32 9.32 -3.77 -9.14
N ILE A 33 9.47 -2.44 -9.14
CA ILE A 33 10.16 -1.70 -10.22
C ILE A 33 11.63 -2.12 -10.29
N LYS A 34 12.32 -2.24 -9.15
CA LYS A 34 13.72 -2.72 -9.09
C LYS A 34 13.89 -4.14 -9.62
N LEU A 35 12.84 -4.97 -9.54
CA LEU A 35 12.82 -6.32 -10.11
C LEU A 35 12.52 -6.32 -11.63
N GLY A 36 12.28 -5.15 -12.23
CA GLY A 36 12.02 -5.01 -13.67
C GLY A 36 10.57 -5.24 -14.09
N LEU A 37 9.62 -5.24 -13.14
CA LEU A 37 8.20 -5.37 -13.44
C LEU A 37 7.66 -4.09 -14.11
N SER A 38 6.74 -4.24 -15.07
CA SER A 38 6.09 -3.08 -15.71
C SER A 38 5.10 -2.42 -14.75
N LEU A 39 4.89 -1.12 -14.92
CA LEU A 39 3.97 -0.36 -14.07
C LEU A 39 2.52 -0.86 -14.20
N GLU A 40 2.10 -1.34 -15.38
CA GLU A 40 0.75 -1.90 -15.54
C GLU A 40 0.59 -3.24 -14.81
N ILE A 41 1.61 -4.09 -14.83
CA ILE A 41 1.61 -5.36 -14.10
C ILE A 41 1.57 -5.10 -12.59
N ILE A 42 2.32 -4.11 -12.11
CA ILE A 42 2.32 -3.71 -10.69
C ILE A 42 0.96 -3.18 -10.27
N ALA A 43 0.36 -2.28 -11.06
CA ALA A 43 -0.99 -1.74 -10.81
C ALA A 43 -2.03 -2.85 -10.72
N THR A 44 -2.03 -3.78 -11.68
CA THR A 44 -2.96 -4.91 -11.70
C THR A 44 -2.71 -5.87 -10.53
N SER A 45 -1.45 -6.16 -10.20
CA SER A 45 -1.11 -7.11 -9.13
C SER A 45 -1.43 -6.58 -7.73
N LEU A 46 -1.29 -5.27 -7.53
CA LEU A 46 -1.59 -4.61 -6.26
C LEU A 46 -3.05 -4.14 -6.17
N ASP A 47 -3.82 -4.27 -7.26
CA ASP A 47 -5.16 -3.72 -7.40
C ASP A 47 -5.17 -2.23 -7.03
N LEU A 48 -4.25 -1.50 -7.66
CA LEU A 48 -4.03 -0.06 -7.47
C LEU A 48 -4.18 0.66 -8.81
N PRO A 49 -4.68 1.91 -8.81
CA PRO A 49 -4.68 2.75 -9.99
C PRO A 49 -3.26 2.96 -10.55
N LEU A 50 -3.15 2.96 -11.88
CA LEU A 50 -1.87 3.15 -12.56
C LEU A 50 -1.25 4.52 -12.21
N GLU A 51 -2.07 5.56 -11.96
CA GLU A 51 -1.57 6.88 -11.57
C GLU A 51 -0.77 6.82 -10.25
N ILE A 52 -1.22 6.02 -9.28
CA ILE A 52 -0.52 5.86 -7.99
C ILE A 52 0.84 5.19 -8.21
N VAL A 53 0.86 4.15 -9.03
CA VAL A 53 2.10 3.42 -9.36
C VAL A 53 3.10 4.31 -10.09
N GLN A 54 2.62 5.15 -11.03
CA GLN A 54 3.46 6.12 -11.72
C GLN A 54 3.98 7.22 -10.78
N ALA A 55 3.13 7.75 -9.89
CA ALA A 55 3.52 8.75 -8.92
C ALA A 55 4.64 8.25 -8.01
N GLU A 56 4.52 7.02 -7.50
CA GLU A 56 5.54 6.40 -6.65
C GLU A 56 6.81 6.03 -7.42
N ALA A 57 6.69 5.58 -8.66
CA ALA A 57 7.83 5.36 -9.55
C ALA A 57 8.63 6.65 -9.81
N ASN A 58 7.94 7.78 -9.98
CA ASN A 58 8.57 9.09 -10.19
C ASN A 58 9.18 9.66 -8.91
N LYS A 59 8.54 9.43 -7.76
CA LYS A 59 9.05 9.83 -6.44
C LYS A 59 10.35 9.13 -6.08
N ASN A 60 10.53 7.86 -6.49
CA ASN A 60 11.77 7.10 -6.24
C ASN A 60 12.91 7.41 -7.23
N LYS A 61 12.65 8.19 -8.28
CA LYS A 61 13.66 8.61 -9.27
C LYS A 61 14.36 9.93 -8.91
N ASN A 62 13.85 10.68 -7.93
CA ASN A 62 14.45 11.89 -7.37
C ASN A 62 15.27 11.56 -6.13
#